data_AF-A0A7C6X0N9-F1
#
_entry.id   AF-A0A7C6X0N9-F1
#
_cell.length_a   1.000
_cell.length_b   1.000
_cell.length_c   1.000
_cell.angle_alpha   90.00
_cell.angle_beta   90.00
_cell.angle_gamma   90.00
#
_symmetry.space_group_name_H-M   'P 1'
#
loop_
_entity.id
_entity.type
_entity.pdbx_description
1 polymer ?
#
loop_
_entity_poly.entity_id
_entity_poly.type
_entity_poly.pdbx_seq_one_letter_code
_entity_poly.pdbx_strand_id
1 'polypeptide(L)'
;MNKKNTLLILTCILMLAITLIGCGGEETDKETGEENHTEKGHAHGEYEWIGEFELRAGRYLFHFGASEDKTMDVGFIKMGDNIADLEHHAAHLMATEKETIKLDSEFQAKPDYAYTFEMDPDHGHIYFTIEEDGTYAIVTEHMPYESNMQIFDEDEVEVLPIREYEGEEHSH
;
A
#
# COMPACT_ATOMS: atom_id res chain seq x y z
N MET A 1 13.45 -40.69 33.47
CA MET A 1 12.49 -40.99 34.55
C MET A 1 11.22 -40.21 34.24
N ASN A 2 10.10 -40.92 34.20
CA ASN A 2 8.80 -40.50 33.67
C ASN A 2 8.16 -39.33 34.44
N LYS A 3 7.31 -38.56 33.75
CA LYS A 3 5.87 -38.49 34.07
C LYS A 3 5.07 -37.95 32.89
N LYS A 4 4.25 -38.84 32.33
CA LYS A 4 3.06 -38.52 31.54
C LYS A 4 1.99 -37.98 32.50
N ASN A 5 1.05 -37.21 31.96
CA ASN A 5 -0.41 -37.29 32.16
C ASN A 5 -1.06 -36.00 31.62
N THR A 6 -2.31 -35.88 31.15
CA THR A 6 -3.33 -36.73 30.53
C THR A 6 -4.39 -35.72 30.06
N LEU A 7 -4.75 -35.77 28.78
CA LEU A 7 -6.03 -35.47 28.14
C LEU A 7 -7.20 -34.97 29.02
N LEU A 8 -7.86 -33.89 28.60
CA LEU A 8 -9.32 -33.76 28.75
C LEU A 8 -9.94 -32.99 27.57
N ILE A 9 -10.80 -33.69 26.86
CA ILE A 9 -11.61 -33.27 25.71
C ILE A 9 -12.88 -32.62 26.26
N LEU A 10 -13.30 -31.48 25.70
CA LEU A 10 -14.71 -31.09 25.73
C LEU A 10 -15.11 -30.42 24.41
N THR A 11 -15.83 -31.21 23.61
CA THR A 11 -16.50 -30.85 22.36
C THR A 11 -17.80 -30.09 22.64
N CYS A 12 -17.97 -28.91 22.04
CA CYS A 12 -19.27 -28.24 21.95
C CYS A 12 -19.79 -28.36 20.51
N ILE A 13 -20.78 -29.24 20.34
CA ILE A 13 -21.59 -29.44 19.15
C ILE A 13 -22.59 -28.28 19.07
N LEU A 14 -22.52 -27.46 18.02
CA LEU A 14 -23.56 -26.48 17.72
C LEU A 14 -24.52 -27.08 16.68
N MET A 15 -25.77 -27.28 17.10
CA MET A 15 -26.81 -27.87 16.30
C MET A 15 -27.41 -26.87 15.30
N LEU A 16 -27.48 -27.33 14.05
CA LEU A 16 -28.26 -26.76 12.96
C LEU A 16 -29.74 -27.12 13.16
N ALA A 17 -30.64 -26.13 13.18
CA ALA A 17 -32.08 -26.36 13.06
C ALA A 17 -32.72 -25.26 12.20
N ILE A 18 -33.06 -25.64 10.97
CA ILE A 18 -33.89 -24.88 10.03
C ILE A 18 -35.35 -25.24 10.31
N THR A 19 -36.22 -24.25 10.50
CA THR A 19 -37.67 -24.41 10.33
C THR A 19 -38.23 -23.26 9.52
N LEU A 20 -38.69 -23.59 8.31
CA LEU A 20 -39.54 -22.78 7.44
C LEU A 20 -41.00 -22.76 7.95
N ILE A 21 -41.70 -21.65 7.66
CA ILE A 21 -43.05 -21.54 7.02
C ILE A 21 -43.70 -20.25 7.54
N GLY A 22 -43.69 -19.22 6.69
CA GLY A 22 -44.53 -18.02 6.82
C GLY A 22 -45.28 -17.80 5.51
N CYS A 23 -46.61 -17.81 5.58
CA CYS A 23 -47.53 -17.45 4.50
C CYS A 23 -47.68 -15.93 4.42
N GLY A 24 -47.78 -15.38 3.20
CA GLY A 24 -48.56 -14.17 2.95
C GLY A 24 -48.01 -13.23 1.89
N GLY A 25 -48.84 -12.92 0.89
CA GLY A 25 -48.95 -11.57 0.34
C GLY A 25 -48.13 -11.28 -0.91
N GLU A 26 -48.81 -11.31 -2.04
CA GLU A 26 -48.46 -10.75 -3.34
C GLU A 26 -48.37 -9.20 -3.27
N GLU A 27 -47.27 -8.60 -3.74
CA GLU A 27 -47.25 -7.48 -4.71
C GLU A 27 -45.83 -6.92 -4.92
N THR A 28 -45.62 -6.48 -6.16
CA THR A 28 -44.46 -5.87 -6.84
C THR A 28 -43.56 -4.94 -6.02
N ASP A 29 -42.24 -5.10 -6.11
CA ASP A 29 -41.37 -4.26 -6.95
C ASP A 29 -39.87 -4.60 -6.74
N LYS A 30 -39.06 -4.20 -7.72
CA LYS A 30 -37.59 -4.28 -7.84
C LYS A 30 -36.81 -4.30 -6.52
N GLU A 31 -35.97 -5.31 -6.33
CA GLU A 31 -34.77 -5.24 -5.47
C GLU A 31 -33.72 -6.22 -6.02
N THR A 32 -32.64 -5.70 -6.61
CA THR A 32 -31.31 -5.53 -6.00
C THR A 32 -30.56 -6.85 -5.87
N GLY A 33 -29.58 -7.03 -6.76
CA GLY A 33 -28.50 -7.95 -6.53
C GLY A 33 -27.75 -7.50 -5.28
N GLU A 34 -27.95 -8.22 -4.17
CA GLU A 34 -27.05 -8.17 -3.03
C GLU A 34 -25.80 -8.98 -3.38
N GLU A 35 -24.87 -8.34 -4.09
CA GLU A 35 -23.47 -8.67 -3.92
C GLU A 35 -23.02 -7.98 -2.63
N ASN A 36 -22.97 -8.76 -1.55
CA ASN A 36 -22.30 -8.37 -0.31
C ASN A 36 -20.79 -8.19 -0.58
N HIS A 37 -20.41 -7.03 -1.10
CA HIS A 37 -19.06 -6.49 -0.97
C HIS A 37 -19.06 -5.53 0.21
N THR A 38 -18.97 -6.08 1.41
CA THR A 38 -18.56 -5.32 2.59
C THR A 38 -17.15 -5.73 2.99
N GLU A 39 -16.20 -5.48 2.10
CA GLU A 39 -14.92 -4.92 2.53
C GLU A 39 -15.01 -3.43 2.24
N LYS A 40 -15.24 -2.62 3.28
CA LYS A 40 -14.92 -1.21 3.22
C LYS A 40 -13.39 -1.10 3.29
N GLY A 41 -12.72 -1.51 2.22
CA GLY A 41 -11.39 -1.00 1.93
C GLY A 41 -11.56 0.49 1.73
N HIS A 42 -10.76 1.29 2.42
CA HIS A 42 -10.62 2.70 2.09
C HIS A 42 -10.30 2.75 0.58
N ALA A 43 -11.07 3.50 -0.19
CA ALA A 43 -10.72 3.73 -1.58
C ALA A 43 -9.46 4.59 -1.54
N HIS A 44 -8.32 3.90 -1.56
CA HIS A 44 -6.98 4.46 -1.71
C HIS A 44 -7.03 5.47 -2.86
N GLY A 45 -6.68 6.73 -2.57
CA GLY A 45 -6.63 7.81 -3.58
C GLY A 45 -5.61 7.48 -4.67
N GLU A 46 -5.61 8.23 -5.78
CA GLU A 46 -4.64 7.97 -6.87
C GLU A 46 -3.20 8.18 -6.38
N TYR A 47 -2.94 9.25 -5.63
CA TYR A 47 -1.76 9.50 -4.80
C TYR A 47 -1.97 10.81 -4.02
N GLU A 48 -1.15 11.08 -3.01
CA GLU A 48 -1.18 12.35 -2.27
C GLU A 48 0.11 13.15 -2.39
N TRP A 49 1.25 12.51 -2.68
CA TRP A 49 2.53 13.21 -2.69
C TRP A 49 3.47 12.74 -3.79
N ILE A 50 4.27 13.68 -4.31
CA ILE A 50 5.37 13.41 -5.23
C ILE A 50 6.61 14.16 -4.77
N GLY A 51 7.73 13.45 -4.58
CA GLY A 51 9.05 14.04 -4.40
C GLY A 51 9.97 13.74 -5.57
N GLU A 52 10.59 14.77 -6.16
CA GLU A 52 11.69 14.60 -7.11
C GLU A 52 13.01 14.49 -6.36
N PHE A 53 13.82 13.48 -6.64
CA PHE A 53 15.11 13.20 -6.01
C PHE A 53 16.22 13.08 -7.06
N GLU A 54 17.42 13.57 -6.76
CA GLU A 54 18.62 13.21 -7.52
C GLU A 54 19.19 11.90 -6.97
N LEU A 55 18.94 10.78 -7.65
CA LEU A 55 19.41 9.47 -7.24
C LEU A 55 20.55 9.00 -8.15
N ARG A 56 21.59 8.43 -7.54
CA ARG A 56 22.64 7.68 -8.23
C ARG A 56 22.28 6.20 -8.26
N ALA A 57 22.86 5.47 -9.21
CA ALA A 57 22.85 4.02 -9.20
C ALA A 57 23.42 3.51 -7.87
N GLY A 58 22.66 2.70 -7.15
CA GLY A 58 22.99 2.34 -5.78
C GLY A 58 21.80 1.84 -4.98
N ARG A 59 22.07 1.57 -3.70
CA ARG A 59 21.10 1.05 -2.73
C ARG A 59 20.63 2.17 -1.82
N TYR A 60 19.33 2.18 -1.54
CA TYR A 60 18.67 3.13 -0.67
C TYR A 60 17.78 2.40 0.33
N LEU A 61 17.48 3.07 1.43
CA LEU A 61 16.53 2.62 2.43
C LEU A 61 15.32 3.55 2.41
N PHE A 62 14.14 2.99 2.15
CA PHE A 62 12.86 3.63 2.43
C PHE A 62 12.46 3.29 3.87
N HIS A 63 12.49 4.29 4.74
CA HIS A 63 12.07 4.18 6.12
C HIS A 63 10.72 4.87 6.34
N PHE A 64 9.91 4.31 7.21
CA PHE A 64 8.72 4.95 7.74
C PHE A 64 8.54 4.55 9.21
N GLY A 65 7.96 5.45 9.99
CA GLY A 65 7.47 5.22 11.35
C GLY A 65 6.09 4.57 11.38
N ALA A 66 5.34 4.78 12.45
CA ALA A 66 4.03 4.14 12.64
C ALA A 66 3.04 4.49 11.53
N SER A 67 2.35 3.48 11.00
CA SER A 67 1.24 3.65 10.06
C SER A 67 0.04 2.79 10.47
N GLU A 68 -1.18 3.33 10.44
CA GLU A 68 -2.39 2.55 10.67
C GLU A 68 -2.73 1.65 9.47
N ASP A 69 -2.27 2.04 8.28
CA ASP A 69 -2.46 1.29 7.05
C ASP A 69 -1.56 0.06 7.03
N LYS A 70 -2.07 -1.01 6.42
CA LYS A 70 -1.32 -2.26 6.24
C LYS A 70 -0.44 -2.23 5.01
N THR A 71 -0.72 -1.30 4.10
CA THR A 71 -0.05 -1.16 2.82
C THR A 71 -0.03 0.30 2.40
N MET A 72 0.96 0.67 1.60
CA MET A 72 1.01 1.97 0.92
C MET A 72 1.49 1.75 -0.50
N ASP A 73 0.81 2.33 -1.48
CA ASP A 73 1.29 2.31 -2.85
C ASP A 73 2.41 3.35 -3.06
N VAL A 74 3.46 2.95 -3.78
CA VAL A 74 4.65 3.76 -4.06
C VAL A 74 5.07 3.61 -5.52
N GLY A 75 5.14 4.72 -6.25
CA GLY A 75 5.54 4.79 -7.66
C GLY A 75 6.95 5.33 -7.84
N PHE A 76 7.67 4.81 -8.83
CA PHE A 76 9.00 5.31 -9.24
C PHE A 76 8.97 5.72 -10.70
N ILE A 77 9.17 7.01 -10.97
CA ILE A 77 9.22 7.58 -12.33
C ILE A 77 10.63 8.13 -12.54
N LYS A 78 11.33 7.66 -13.57
CA LYS A 78 12.59 8.29 -13.97
C LYS A 78 12.27 9.50 -14.85
N MET A 79 12.65 10.68 -14.40
CA MET A 79 12.40 11.91 -15.15
C MET A 79 13.22 11.94 -16.45
N GLY A 80 12.58 12.44 -17.51
CA GLY A 80 13.18 12.58 -18.83
C GLY A 80 12.29 13.40 -19.75
N ASP A 81 12.74 13.62 -20.99
CA ASP A 81 12.02 14.44 -21.98
C ASP A 81 10.61 13.92 -22.32
N ASN A 82 10.30 12.68 -21.96
CA ASN A 82 9.00 12.03 -22.16
C ASN A 82 7.94 12.39 -21.10
N ILE A 83 8.33 13.02 -19.99
CA ILE A 83 7.40 13.41 -18.91
C ILE A 83 7.02 14.88 -19.09
N ALA A 84 5.90 15.11 -19.78
CA ALA A 84 5.39 16.47 -20.04
C ALA A 84 4.47 16.99 -18.93
N ASP A 85 3.77 16.08 -18.26
CA ASP A 85 2.82 16.33 -17.18
C ASP A 85 3.02 15.24 -16.12
N LEU A 86 3.72 15.59 -15.04
CA LEU A 86 4.12 14.63 -14.01
C LEU A 86 2.92 14.16 -13.19
N GLU A 87 2.01 15.07 -12.83
CA GLU A 87 0.84 14.76 -12.00
C GLU A 87 -0.10 13.80 -12.72
N HIS A 88 -0.36 14.05 -14.00
CA HIS A 88 -1.17 13.15 -14.83
C HIS A 88 -0.50 11.78 -15.05
N HIS A 89 0.82 11.76 -15.22
CA HIS A 89 1.57 10.50 -15.37
C HIS A 89 1.59 9.69 -14.08
N ALA A 90 1.76 10.35 -12.93
CA ALA A 90 1.73 9.75 -11.60
C ALA A 90 0.36 9.12 -11.32
N ALA A 91 -0.75 9.84 -11.57
CA ALA A 91 -2.11 9.33 -11.43
C ALA A 91 -2.31 8.01 -12.19
N HIS A 92 -1.90 7.98 -13.45
CA HIS A 92 -2.02 6.78 -14.28
C HIS A 92 -1.11 5.63 -13.84
N LEU A 93 0.12 5.94 -13.43
CA LEU A 93 1.05 4.95 -12.92
C LEU A 93 0.52 4.29 -11.64
N MET A 94 -0.01 5.09 -10.72
CA MET A 94 -0.51 4.61 -9.44
C MET A 94 -1.82 3.83 -9.58
N ALA A 95 -2.54 3.96 -10.69
CA ALA A 95 -3.72 3.14 -10.99
C ALA A 95 -3.38 1.75 -11.58
N THR A 96 -2.11 1.42 -11.85
CA THR A 96 -1.74 0.12 -12.45
C THR A 96 -1.79 -1.02 -11.43
N GLU A 97 -1.79 -2.27 -11.92
CA GLU A 97 -1.50 -3.43 -11.08
C GLU A 97 -0.07 -3.36 -10.54
N LYS A 98 0.11 -3.78 -9.27
CA LYS A 98 1.35 -3.64 -8.52
C LYS A 98 1.76 -4.97 -7.92
N GLU A 99 3.07 -5.19 -7.80
CA GLU A 99 3.61 -6.26 -6.98
C GLU A 99 3.79 -5.78 -5.53
N THR A 100 3.54 -6.68 -4.57
CA THR A 100 3.70 -6.36 -3.15
C THR A 100 5.16 -6.57 -2.70
N ILE A 101 5.73 -5.55 -2.08
CA ILE A 101 7.07 -5.58 -1.48
C ILE A 101 6.93 -5.73 0.03
N LYS A 102 7.65 -6.70 0.59
CA LYS A 102 7.56 -7.03 2.01
C LYS A 102 8.42 -6.13 2.87
N LEU A 103 8.03 -5.97 4.12
CA LEU A 103 8.88 -5.39 5.17
C LEU A 103 10.24 -6.11 5.23
N ASP A 104 11.28 -5.34 5.54
CA ASP A 104 12.67 -5.79 5.67
C ASP A 104 13.23 -6.53 4.45
N SER A 105 12.64 -6.30 3.27
CA SER A 105 13.08 -6.88 2.00
C SER A 105 13.88 -5.90 1.16
N GLU A 106 14.42 -6.40 0.05
CA GLU A 106 15.14 -5.62 -0.93
C GLU A 106 14.62 -5.92 -2.34
N PHE A 107 14.44 -4.89 -3.15
CA PHE A 107 14.02 -5.02 -4.54
C PHE A 107 14.72 -4.02 -5.45
N GLN A 108 14.53 -4.18 -6.75
CA GLN A 108 14.99 -3.22 -7.76
C GLN A 108 13.82 -2.33 -8.17
N ALA A 109 13.94 -1.04 -7.94
CA ALA A 109 12.95 -0.05 -8.36
C ALA A 109 13.06 0.15 -9.88
N LYS A 110 12.03 -0.30 -10.59
CA LYS A 110 11.93 -0.15 -12.04
C LYS A 110 11.43 1.27 -12.36
N PRO A 111 11.98 1.94 -13.37
CA PRO A 111 11.41 3.20 -13.84
C PRO A 111 10.00 2.97 -14.41
N ASP A 112 9.12 3.94 -14.18
CA ASP A 112 7.71 3.90 -14.59
C ASP A 112 6.98 2.64 -14.06
N TYR A 113 7.18 2.33 -12.78
CA TYR A 113 6.50 1.21 -12.12
C TYR A 113 6.06 1.58 -10.70
N ALA A 114 4.90 1.06 -10.29
CA ALA A 114 4.35 1.21 -8.95
C ALA A 114 4.30 -0.12 -8.20
N TYR A 115 4.47 -0.02 -6.88
CA TYR A 115 4.57 -1.14 -5.96
C TYR A 115 3.61 -0.92 -4.80
N THR A 116 3.18 -2.01 -4.16
CA THR A 116 2.47 -1.93 -2.88
C THR A 116 3.44 -2.33 -1.78
N PHE A 117 3.81 -1.41 -0.91
CA PHE A 117 4.68 -1.70 0.24
C PHE A 117 3.85 -2.25 1.39
N GLU A 118 4.29 -3.33 2.02
CA GLU A 118 3.77 -3.73 3.33
C GLU A 118 4.17 -2.68 4.38
N MET A 119 3.21 -2.27 5.19
CA MET A 119 3.37 -1.30 6.26
C MET A 119 3.22 -1.97 7.63
N ASP A 120 3.74 -1.34 8.67
CA ASP A 120 3.72 -1.84 10.04
C ASP A 120 3.18 -0.77 11.01
N PRO A 121 2.39 -1.16 12.03
CA PRO A 121 1.87 -0.24 13.04
C PRO A 121 2.92 0.51 13.87
N ASP A 122 4.15 0.01 13.95
CA ASP A 122 5.22 0.64 14.74
C ASP A 122 6.22 1.40 13.85
N HIS A 123 6.82 0.73 12.84
CA HIS A 123 7.77 1.28 11.86
C HIS A 123 8.17 0.21 10.84
N GLY A 124 8.76 0.64 9.71
CA GLY A 124 9.31 -0.29 8.73
C GLY A 124 10.51 0.22 7.93
N HIS A 125 11.12 -0.74 7.25
CA HIS A 125 12.28 -0.57 6.41
C HIS A 125 12.11 -1.40 5.14
N ILE A 126 12.26 -0.78 3.97
CA ILE A 126 12.30 -1.46 2.69
C ILE A 126 13.51 -0.94 1.92
N TYR A 127 14.38 -1.85 1.48
CA TYR A 127 15.52 -1.46 0.66
C TYR A 127 15.15 -1.48 -0.81
N PHE A 128 15.61 -0.49 -1.56
CA PHE A 128 15.46 -0.47 -3.01
C PHE A 128 16.79 -0.13 -3.69
N THR A 129 16.95 -0.63 -4.91
CA THR A 129 18.09 -0.30 -5.76
C THR A 129 17.67 0.48 -7.00
N ILE A 130 18.46 1.48 -7.35
CA ILE A 130 18.37 2.25 -8.60
C ILE A 130 19.49 1.76 -9.51
N GLU A 131 19.15 1.41 -10.76
CA GLU A 131 20.14 0.90 -11.73
C GLU A 131 20.96 2.00 -12.41
N GLU A 132 20.36 3.18 -12.57
CA GLU A 132 20.94 4.25 -13.37
C GLU A 132 20.77 5.59 -12.67
N ASP A 133 21.82 6.40 -12.67
CA ASP A 133 21.76 7.79 -12.22
C ASP A 133 20.62 8.56 -12.92
N GLY A 134 19.99 9.48 -12.20
CA GLY A 134 19.01 10.40 -12.75
C GLY A 134 18.17 11.10 -11.70
N THR A 135 17.28 11.97 -12.17
CA THR A 135 16.21 12.50 -11.33
C THR A 135 15.05 11.52 -11.34
N TYR A 136 14.58 11.13 -10.17
CA TYR A 136 13.43 10.24 -10.00
C TYR A 136 12.33 10.96 -9.25
N ALA A 137 11.10 10.91 -9.76
CA ALA A 137 9.93 11.24 -8.97
C ALA A 137 9.47 9.97 -8.23
N ILE A 138 9.43 10.04 -6.90
CA ILE A 138 8.83 9.03 -6.04
C ILE A 138 7.45 9.53 -5.66
N VAL A 139 6.44 8.73 -5.97
CA VAL A 139 5.02 9.04 -5.77
C VAL A 139 4.51 8.17 -4.63
N THR A 140 3.79 8.73 -3.67
CA THR A 140 3.21 7.96 -2.56
C THR A 140 1.73 8.23 -2.42
N GLU A 141 1.01 7.18 -2.03
CA GLU A 141 -0.42 7.28 -1.76
C GLU A 141 -0.74 8.21 -0.60
N HIS A 142 0.15 8.28 0.39
CA HIS A 142 0.00 9.14 1.58
C HIS A 142 1.08 10.22 1.62
N MET A 143 0.80 11.29 2.37
CA MET A 143 1.79 12.32 2.67
C MET A 143 2.95 11.79 3.55
N PRO A 144 4.22 12.16 3.27
CA PRO A 144 5.39 11.69 4.03
C PRO A 144 5.31 11.96 5.54
N TYR A 145 4.72 13.09 5.94
CA TYR A 145 4.66 13.48 7.35
C TYR A 145 3.74 12.57 8.18
N GLU A 146 2.83 11.81 7.56
CA GLU A 146 1.85 10.98 8.27
C GLU A 146 2.52 9.77 8.93
N SER A 147 3.56 9.25 8.28
CA SER A 147 4.36 8.14 8.79
C SER A 147 5.80 8.53 9.11
N ASN A 148 6.20 9.81 9.05
CA ASN A 148 7.62 10.22 9.11
C ASN A 148 8.48 9.46 8.08
N MET A 149 8.00 9.40 6.84
CA MET A 149 8.70 8.75 5.74
C MET A 149 10.03 9.46 5.45
N GLN A 150 11.10 8.68 5.32
CA GLN A 150 12.44 9.15 5.01
C GLN A 150 13.13 8.21 4.02
N ILE A 151 14.01 8.74 3.19
CA ILE A 151 14.87 7.96 2.29
C ILE A 151 16.32 8.19 2.68
N PHE A 152 17.08 7.11 2.87
CA PHE A 152 18.51 7.18 3.18
C PHE A 152 19.33 6.53 2.07
N ASP A 153 20.52 7.08 1.82
CA ASP A 153 21.51 6.45 0.95
C ASP A 153 22.30 5.34 1.68
N GLU A 154 23.28 4.75 1.01
CA GLU A 154 24.12 3.68 1.55
C GLU A 154 24.98 4.10 2.76
N ASP A 155 25.22 5.40 2.93
CA ASP A 155 25.99 5.99 4.02
C ASP A 155 25.09 6.45 5.18
N GLU A 156 23.81 6.07 5.17
CA GLU A 156 22.78 6.46 6.14
C GLU A 156 22.52 7.98 6.18
N VAL A 157 22.81 8.68 5.08
CA VAL A 157 22.49 10.10 4.93
C VAL A 157 21.09 10.22 4.32
N GLU A 158 20.24 11.03 4.96
CA GLU A 158 18.91 11.31 4.45
C GLU A 158 18.99 12.06 3.11
N VAL A 159 18.34 11.49 2.10
CA VAL A 159 18.19 12.08 0.77
C VAL A 159 16.88 12.85 0.77
N LEU A 160 16.97 14.17 0.64
CA LEU A 160 15.81 15.06 0.59
C LEU A 160 15.37 15.28 -0.86
N PRO A 161 14.05 15.48 -1.09
CA PRO A 161 13.56 15.85 -2.41
C PRO A 161 14.09 17.23 -2.81
N ILE A 162 14.43 17.39 -4.09
CA ILE A 162 14.78 18.68 -4.70
C ILE A 162 13.54 19.50 -5.09
N ARG A 163 12.38 18.84 -5.20
CA ARG A 163 11.07 19.46 -5.43
C ARG A 163 9.97 18.53 -4.92
N GLU A 164 8.88 19.11 -4.45
CA GLU A 164 7.71 18.39 -3.93
C GLU A 164 6.42 18.92 -4.57
N TYR A 165 5.44 18.03 -4.70
CA TYR A 165 4.09 18.31 -5.16
C TYR A 165 3.10 17.55 -4.26
N GLU A 166 1.98 18.20 -3.97
CA GLU A 166 0.86 17.59 -3.26
C GLU A 166 -0.23 17.31 -4.30
N GLY A 167 -0.80 16.10 -4.27
CA GLY A 167 -1.96 15.76 -5.08
C GLY A 167 -3.15 16.65 -4.72
N GLU A 168 -4.05 16.90 -5.67
CA GLU A 168 -5.27 17.63 -5.36
C GLU A 168 -6.08 16.83 -4.33
N GLU A 169 -6.43 17.44 -3.18
CA GLU A 169 -7.27 16.83 -2.15
C GLU A 169 -8.60 16.36 -2.78
N HIS A 170 -8.68 15.08 -3.14
CA HIS A 170 -9.93 14.44 -3.49
C HIS A 170 -10.65 14.16 -2.18
N SER A 171 -11.56 15.06 -1.80
CA SER A 171 -12.40 14.94 -0.62
C SER A 171 -12.94 13.51 -0.45
N HIS A 172 -12.42 12.79 0.54
CA HIS A 172 -12.87 11.46 0.96
C HIS A 172 -14.26 11.49 1.61
#